data_AF-K0RKB4-F1
#
_entry.id   AF-K0RKB4-F1
#
_cell.length_a   1.000
_cell.length_b   1.000
_cell.length_c   1.000
_cell.angle_alpha   90.00
_cell.angle_beta   90.00
_cell.angle_gamma   90.00
#
_symmetry.space_group_name_H-M   'P 1'
#
loop_
_entity.id
_entity.type
_entity.pdbx_description
1 polymer ?
#
loop_
_entity_poly.entity_id
_entity_poly.type
_entity_poly.pdbx_seq_one_letter_code
_entity_poly.pdbx_strand_id
1 'polypeptide(L)'
;MMSSVRVASVALLVFYAFNVSVIHRLTSGGYDGDGSAGNGFGVPDSGSTRGVRGGGGHLSSSRGGDLDEGIRISFSLHDPSVVQPPDAFSSRREYLCRDRPPPPPPLNVRAMLNFTVTIRTDLRVGFVGDSIGAQFSQAFDAAALGGVGREYDLTNFDKSTGDVQSKVHERRWTQEAFRNPDLGRISECLTVASPLDGGGSSAFLRVFDKMSRSNMRDAYACNKRTNHALGWSPRQTESLKSRVGGDFDAFVMRLTHGWLTLDQITREMIVEQIELISEHLGAETIVISTLPMCNNARTAEDWRKISEINQMVRDLANTWIPPTQGERGVRTVLVQEFGNFTSQLVWTNARHLGYHDFEDDEPDFARRGWELDDAAFLFEQRLSGQGNWSPSKPHVCSTKDTWTDDRGRAQCHLNGLSVDGSHWCQNNLGPRHSASLACLLGCVYNDGKVVWGKGRAEVRACERECNDRFMSMVPVEESWIESGTTLFSR
;
A
#
# COMPACT_ATOMS: atom_id res chain seq x y z
N MET A 1 -25.95 -46.14 -35.50
CA MET A 1 -25.10 -45.38 -34.55
C MET A 1 -23.73 -45.04 -35.18
N MET A 2 -23.69 -44.29 -36.28
CA MET A 2 -22.41 -43.91 -36.93
C MET A 2 -22.44 -42.55 -37.68
N SER A 3 -23.38 -41.65 -37.35
CA SER A 3 -23.49 -40.35 -38.04
C SER A 3 -23.22 -39.11 -37.17
N SER A 4 -23.13 -39.23 -35.85
CA SER A 4 -22.96 -38.05 -34.96
C SER A 4 -21.50 -37.67 -34.67
N VAL A 5 -20.51 -38.46 -35.10
CA VAL A 5 -19.09 -38.19 -34.78
C VAL A 5 -18.42 -37.25 -35.81
N ARG A 6 -18.95 -37.14 -37.04
CA ARG A 6 -18.31 -36.34 -38.10
C ARG A 6 -18.60 -34.84 -38.02
N VAL A 7 -19.67 -34.41 -37.35
CA VAL A 7 -20.02 -32.98 -37.24
C VAL A 7 -19.19 -32.27 -36.17
N ALA A 8 -18.78 -32.98 -35.10
CA ALA A 8 -17.96 -32.40 -34.03
C ALA A 8 -16.51 -32.13 -34.47
N SER A 9 -15.94 -32.97 -35.34
CA SER A 9 -14.55 -32.81 -35.78
C SER A 9 -14.34 -31.65 -36.76
N VAL A 10 -15.34 -31.30 -37.56
CA VAL A 10 -15.24 -30.17 -38.50
C VAL A 10 -15.37 -28.82 -37.78
N ALA A 11 -16.22 -28.75 -36.74
CA ALA A 11 -16.35 -27.55 -35.91
C ALA A 11 -15.05 -27.24 -35.12
N LEU A 12 -14.34 -28.27 -34.64
CA LEU A 12 -13.08 -28.10 -33.91
C LEU A 12 -11.94 -27.61 -34.80
N LEU A 13 -11.88 -28.09 -36.06
CA LEU A 13 -10.86 -27.69 -37.03
C LEU A 13 -11.05 -26.25 -37.53
N VAL A 14 -12.29 -25.80 -37.71
CA VAL A 14 -12.58 -24.40 -38.08
C VAL A 14 -12.25 -23.44 -36.93
N PHE A 15 -12.48 -23.84 -35.68
CA PHE A 15 -12.11 -23.04 -34.52
C PHE A 15 -10.59 -22.93 -34.34
N TYR A 16 -9.83 -23.99 -34.63
CA TYR A 16 -8.36 -23.97 -34.54
C TYR A 16 -7.72 -23.14 -35.66
N ALA A 17 -8.23 -23.24 -36.90
CA ALA A 17 -7.70 -22.50 -38.05
C ALA A 17 -7.94 -20.98 -37.93
N PHE A 18 -9.05 -20.57 -37.32
CA PHE A 18 -9.34 -19.14 -37.11
C PHE A 18 -8.47 -18.52 -36.01
N ASN A 19 -8.16 -19.27 -34.94
CA ASN A 19 -7.32 -18.77 -33.85
C ASN A 19 -5.82 -18.70 -34.22
N VAL A 20 -5.30 -19.62 -35.04
CA VAL A 20 -3.90 -19.57 -35.50
C VAL A 20 -3.65 -18.40 -36.46
N SER A 21 -4.65 -18.01 -37.26
CA SER A 21 -4.52 -16.89 -38.21
C SER A 21 -4.56 -15.51 -37.54
N VAL A 22 -5.19 -15.39 -36.36
CA VAL A 22 -5.21 -14.14 -35.58
C VAL A 22 -3.90 -13.97 -34.78
N ILE A 23 -3.30 -15.06 -34.31
CA ILE A 23 -2.04 -15.01 -33.56
C ILE A 23 -0.85 -14.71 -34.49
N HIS A 24 -0.82 -15.22 -35.72
CA HIS A 24 0.28 -14.97 -36.65
C HIS A 24 0.31 -13.53 -37.23
N ARG A 25 -0.80 -12.79 -37.19
CA ARG A 25 -0.86 -11.38 -37.62
C ARG A 25 -0.41 -10.36 -36.56
N LEU A 26 -0.23 -10.78 -35.31
CA LEU A 26 0.20 -9.90 -34.22
C LEU A 26 1.69 -9.99 -33.89
N THR A 27 2.44 -10.92 -34.51
CA THR A 27 3.84 -11.20 -34.14
C THR A 27 4.88 -10.95 -35.23
N SER A 28 4.52 -10.40 -36.38
CA SER A 28 5.48 -10.10 -37.47
C SER A 28 5.50 -8.62 -37.82
N GLY A 29 6.18 -7.84 -36.97
CA GLY A 29 6.58 -6.46 -37.23
C GLY A 29 8.04 -6.28 -36.83
N GLY A 30 8.95 -6.85 -37.61
CA GLY A 30 10.39 -6.73 -37.40
C GLY A 30 10.89 -5.34 -37.76
N TYR A 31 11.80 -4.82 -36.95
CA TYR A 31 12.65 -3.68 -37.28
C TYR A 31 14.08 -4.07 -36.91
N ASP A 32 14.90 -4.27 -37.93
CA ASP A 32 16.34 -4.44 -37.81
C ASP A 32 17.00 -3.08 -37.56
N GLY A 33 17.94 -3.05 -36.62
CA GLY A 33 18.69 -1.86 -36.26
C GLY A 33 20.02 -2.24 -35.63
N ASP A 34 20.98 -2.56 -36.48
CA ASP A 34 22.41 -2.63 -36.17
C ASP A 34 22.92 -1.31 -35.55
N GLY A 35 23.90 -1.40 -34.64
CA GLY A 35 24.87 -0.32 -34.49
C GLY A 35 25.46 -0.06 -33.11
N SER A 36 26.66 -0.63 -32.91
CA SER A 36 27.86 0.05 -32.39
C SER A 36 28.23 -0.04 -30.91
N ALA A 37 29.53 -0.27 -30.76
CA ALA A 37 30.32 -0.51 -29.57
C ALA A 37 30.81 0.78 -28.89
N GLY A 38 31.22 0.67 -27.62
CA GLY A 38 32.01 1.72 -26.96
C GLY A 38 32.34 1.45 -25.49
N ASN A 39 33.60 1.07 -25.25
CA ASN A 39 34.46 1.16 -24.04
C ASN A 39 33.99 2.17 -22.95
N GLY A 40 34.12 1.97 -21.64
CA GLY A 40 35.29 1.56 -20.86
C GLY A 40 35.66 2.67 -19.85
N PHE A 41 36.27 2.31 -18.70
CA PHE A 41 36.75 3.16 -17.59
C PHE A 41 35.69 3.63 -16.58
N GLY A 42 35.90 3.67 -15.27
CA GLY A 42 37.07 3.42 -14.44
C GLY A 42 36.74 3.92 -13.01
N VAL A 43 37.02 3.09 -12.01
CA VAL A 43 36.83 3.39 -10.57
C VAL A 43 37.95 4.35 -10.11
N PRO A 44 37.67 5.24 -9.14
CA PRO A 44 38.52 5.21 -7.96
C PRO A 44 37.79 5.36 -6.63
N ASP A 45 38.21 4.49 -5.72
CA ASP A 45 38.20 4.65 -4.27
C ASP A 45 38.78 6.01 -3.82
N SER A 46 38.26 6.53 -2.71
CA SER A 46 39.10 7.02 -1.61
C SER A 46 38.25 7.36 -0.40
N GLY A 47 38.55 6.67 0.71
CA GLY A 47 38.00 6.99 2.02
C GLY A 47 38.64 8.22 2.64
N SER A 48 38.02 8.75 3.68
CA SER A 48 38.71 9.40 4.79
C SER A 48 37.75 9.64 5.94
N THR A 49 38.02 8.96 7.04
CA THR A 49 37.42 9.12 8.36
C THR A 49 38.13 10.24 9.11
N ARG A 50 37.38 11.23 9.63
CA ARG A 50 37.81 12.05 10.77
C ARG A 50 36.62 12.43 11.64
N GLY A 51 36.74 12.10 12.92
CA GLY A 51 35.77 12.42 13.97
C GLY A 51 35.98 13.82 14.57
N VAL A 52 34.96 14.25 15.32
CA VAL A 52 35.04 15.40 16.25
C VAL A 52 34.18 15.10 17.48
N ARG A 53 34.75 15.41 18.65
CA ARG A 53 34.20 15.34 20.00
C ARG A 53 33.73 16.74 20.44
N GLY A 54 32.64 16.80 21.21
CA GLY A 54 32.48 17.72 22.35
C GLY A 54 31.30 18.71 22.35
N GLY A 55 30.46 18.65 23.39
CA GLY A 55 30.00 19.87 24.10
C GLY A 55 28.50 20.19 24.22
N GLY A 56 27.84 19.59 25.23
CA GLY A 56 26.98 20.26 26.24
C GLY A 56 25.89 21.28 25.84
N GLY A 57 24.63 20.81 25.85
CA GLY A 57 23.42 21.63 26.00
C GLY A 57 22.21 20.72 26.26
N HIS A 58 21.72 20.66 27.51
CA HIS A 58 20.69 19.71 27.96
C HIS A 58 19.28 20.09 27.45
N LEU A 59 18.95 19.58 26.26
CA LEU A 59 17.65 19.08 25.86
C LEU A 59 17.95 17.69 25.27
N SER A 60 17.49 16.62 25.91
CA SER A 60 17.85 15.23 25.59
C SER A 60 17.35 14.82 24.20
N SER A 61 18.07 15.22 23.17
CA SER A 61 18.04 14.66 21.82
C SER A 61 18.93 13.41 21.79
N SER A 62 18.52 12.35 22.47
CA SER A 62 19.05 10.99 22.28
C SER A 62 18.51 10.42 20.96
N ARG A 63 18.81 11.08 19.84
CA ARG A 63 18.45 10.59 18.50
C ARG A 63 19.45 9.52 18.10
N GLY A 64 19.01 8.28 18.27
CA GLY A 64 19.82 7.08 18.08
C GLY A 64 19.97 6.23 19.35
N GLY A 65 19.00 6.26 20.28
CA GLY A 65 18.92 5.18 21.26
C GLY A 65 18.69 3.86 20.52
N ASP A 66 19.53 2.88 20.78
CA ASP A 66 19.31 1.52 20.30
C ASP A 66 17.90 1.08 20.71
N LEU A 67 17.21 0.33 19.83
CA LEU A 67 15.97 -0.32 20.23
C LEU A 67 16.26 -1.23 21.44
N ASP A 68 15.30 -1.37 22.35
CA ASP A 68 15.44 -2.26 23.50
C ASP A 68 15.80 -3.68 23.03
N GLU A 69 16.57 -4.41 23.84
CA GLU A 69 17.00 -5.77 23.48
C GLU A 69 15.79 -6.66 23.15
N GLY A 70 15.81 -7.26 21.96
CA GLY A 70 14.72 -8.09 21.45
C GLY A 70 13.58 -7.32 20.76
N ILE A 71 13.58 -5.99 20.75
CA ILE A 71 12.61 -5.17 20.01
C ILE A 71 13.21 -4.75 18.67
N ARG A 72 12.57 -5.14 17.57
CA ARG A 72 12.96 -4.77 16.20
C ARG A 72 12.08 -3.66 15.65
N ILE A 73 10.85 -3.54 16.16
CA ILE A 73 9.90 -2.49 15.78
C ILE A 73 9.03 -2.07 16.98
N SER A 74 8.88 -0.76 17.14
CA SER A 74 7.99 -0.14 18.11
C SER A 74 7.35 1.11 17.53
N PHE A 75 6.27 1.59 18.14
CA PHE A 75 5.58 2.79 17.71
C PHE A 75 5.02 3.57 18.91
N SER A 76 4.68 4.82 18.70
CA SER A 76 4.04 5.66 19.74
C SER A 76 2.96 6.50 19.09
N LEU A 77 1.84 6.66 19.80
CA LEU A 77 0.73 7.50 19.37
C LEU A 77 0.88 8.87 20.01
N HIS A 78 0.56 9.93 19.28
CA HIS A 78 0.74 11.30 19.79
C HIS A 78 -0.47 12.17 19.50
N ASP A 79 -0.62 13.18 20.35
CA ASP A 79 -1.50 14.30 20.06
C ASP A 79 -0.96 15.04 18.80
N PRO A 80 -1.80 15.34 17.80
CA PRO A 80 -1.39 16.09 16.61
C PRO A 80 -0.81 17.49 16.92
N SER A 81 -1.13 18.08 18.08
CA SER A 81 -0.52 19.33 18.54
C SER A 81 0.94 19.18 19.00
N VAL A 82 1.34 17.97 19.42
CA VAL A 82 2.71 17.65 19.87
C VAL A 82 3.55 17.15 18.70
N VAL A 83 3.03 16.18 17.96
CA VAL A 83 3.66 15.65 16.74
C VAL A 83 2.70 15.91 15.59
N GLN A 84 3.09 16.85 14.74
CA GLN A 84 2.26 17.24 13.59
C GLN A 84 2.10 16.06 12.64
N PRO A 85 0.88 15.86 12.08
CA PRO A 85 0.69 14.92 10.98
C PRO A 85 1.66 15.29 9.87
N PRO A 86 2.39 14.32 9.31
CA PRO A 86 3.28 14.61 8.19
C PRO A 86 2.51 15.26 7.03
N ASP A 87 3.11 16.25 6.37
CA ASP A 87 2.47 16.95 5.24
C ASP A 87 2.63 16.18 3.90
N ALA A 88 3.15 14.95 3.95
CA ALA A 88 3.85 14.30 2.85
C ALA A 88 3.08 13.16 2.15
N PHE A 89 1.78 13.00 2.40
CA PHE A 89 1.10 11.75 2.01
C PHE A 89 0.53 11.71 0.58
N SER A 90 1.01 12.56 -0.32
CA SER A 90 0.84 12.34 -1.76
C SER A 90 1.70 13.32 -2.56
N SER A 91 2.49 12.82 -3.51
CA SER A 91 3.10 13.68 -4.53
C SER A 91 2.07 14.42 -5.40
N ARG A 92 0.79 14.06 -5.28
CA ARG A 92 -0.31 14.70 -6.01
C ARG A 92 -1.15 15.53 -5.07
N ARG A 93 -1.07 16.84 -5.29
CA ARG A 93 -1.85 17.85 -4.56
C ARG A 93 -3.35 17.57 -4.59
N GLU A 94 -3.86 16.93 -5.65
CA GLU A 94 -5.29 16.60 -5.74
C GLU A 94 -5.75 15.51 -4.76
N TYR A 95 -4.83 14.68 -4.25
CA TYR A 95 -5.14 13.65 -3.26
C TYR A 95 -4.88 14.11 -1.82
N LEU A 96 -4.36 15.33 -1.64
CA LEU A 96 -4.18 15.91 -0.31
C LEU A 96 -5.53 16.37 0.24
N CYS A 97 -5.82 15.98 1.48
CA CYS A 97 -7.06 16.33 2.18
C CYS A 97 -6.88 17.49 3.17
N ARG A 98 -5.84 18.31 2.96
CA ARG A 98 -5.42 19.38 3.89
C ARG A 98 -6.50 20.45 4.13
N ASP A 99 -7.23 20.81 3.07
CA ASP A 99 -8.25 21.88 3.11
C ASP A 99 -9.67 21.32 3.24
N ARG A 100 -9.80 20.04 3.63
CA ARG A 100 -11.10 19.39 3.79
C ARG A 100 -11.62 19.62 5.21
N PRO A 101 -12.94 19.73 5.39
CA PRO A 101 -13.52 19.67 6.72
C PRO A 101 -13.08 18.37 7.40
N PRO A 102 -12.95 18.36 8.74
CA PRO A 102 -12.66 17.14 9.46
C PRO A 102 -13.71 16.07 9.14
N PRO A 103 -13.41 14.78 9.37
CA PRO A 103 -14.43 13.75 9.39
C PRO A 103 -15.65 14.18 10.24
N PRO A 104 -16.86 13.68 9.95
CA PRO A 104 -18.03 14.01 10.74
C PRO A 104 -17.82 13.70 12.23
N PRO A 105 -18.59 14.31 13.15
CA PRO A 105 -18.39 14.17 14.59
C PRO A 105 -18.15 12.73 15.14
N PRO A 106 -18.89 11.67 14.73
CA PRO A 106 -18.61 10.32 15.22
C PRO A 106 -17.26 9.75 14.76
N LEU A 107 -16.65 10.32 13.72
CA LEU A 107 -15.38 9.89 13.14
C LEU A 107 -14.19 10.76 13.59
N ASN A 108 -14.45 12.00 14.02
CA ASN A 108 -13.42 12.95 14.43
C ASN A 108 -13.09 12.91 15.93
N VAL A 109 -13.40 11.81 16.60
CA VAL A 109 -12.97 11.58 17.99
C VAL A 109 -11.45 11.37 17.99
N ARG A 110 -10.76 11.95 18.98
CA ARG A 110 -9.29 11.88 19.14
C ARG A 110 -8.76 10.46 19.10
N ALA A 111 -9.22 9.60 20.00
CA ALA A 111 -8.92 8.17 19.99
C ALA A 111 -9.36 7.40 18.73
N MET A 112 -10.18 7.98 17.85
CA MET A 112 -10.58 7.34 16.60
C MET A 112 -9.63 7.73 15.46
N LEU A 113 -9.69 8.94 14.91
CA LEU A 113 -8.88 9.30 13.73
C LEU A 113 -7.94 10.50 13.96
N ASN A 114 -8.01 11.14 15.12
CA ASN A 114 -7.32 12.40 15.37
C ASN A 114 -6.12 12.20 16.31
N PHE A 115 -5.17 11.36 15.87
CA PHE A 115 -3.87 11.15 16.49
C PHE A 115 -2.79 10.96 15.41
N THR A 116 -1.52 11.07 15.78
CA THR A 116 -0.38 10.76 14.90
C THR A 116 0.41 9.58 15.42
N VAL A 117 1.29 9.01 14.59
CA VAL A 117 2.13 7.88 14.96
C VAL A 117 3.57 8.12 14.56
N THR A 118 4.50 7.72 15.43
CA THR A 118 5.93 7.60 15.10
C THR A 118 6.34 6.15 15.21
N ILE A 119 7.16 5.68 14.30
CA ILE A 119 7.67 4.30 14.27
C ILE A 119 9.18 4.32 14.43
N ARG A 120 9.69 3.42 15.27
CA ARG A 120 11.12 3.12 15.38
C ARG A 120 11.33 1.67 14.96
N THR A 121 12.19 1.44 13.97
CA THR A 121 12.42 0.12 13.39
C THR A 121 13.81 0.00 12.78
N ASP A 122 14.42 -1.17 12.95
CA ASP A 122 15.63 -1.57 12.22
C ASP A 122 15.30 -2.52 11.05
N LEU A 123 14.01 -2.80 10.80
CA LEU A 123 13.54 -3.67 9.74
C LEU A 123 13.68 -2.99 8.37
N ARG A 124 13.93 -3.82 7.35
CA ARG A 124 13.82 -3.47 5.93
C ARG A 124 12.44 -3.88 5.45
N VAL A 125 11.54 -2.90 5.33
CA VAL A 125 10.13 -3.10 4.96
C VAL A 125 9.92 -2.66 3.52
N GLY A 126 9.41 -3.55 2.68
CA GLY A 126 9.03 -3.24 1.31
C GLY A 126 7.52 -3.06 1.17
N PHE A 127 7.10 -2.32 0.16
CA PHE A 127 5.71 -2.15 -0.25
C PHE A 127 5.59 -2.47 -1.73
N VAL A 128 4.55 -3.20 -2.12
CA VAL A 128 4.25 -3.47 -3.53
C VAL A 128 2.77 -3.24 -3.81
N GLY A 129 2.47 -2.51 -4.88
CA GLY A 129 1.10 -2.24 -5.32
C GLY A 129 0.98 -1.04 -6.25
N ASP A 130 -0.25 -0.55 -6.38
CA ASP A 130 -0.63 0.56 -7.27
C ASP A 130 -0.51 1.94 -6.57
N SER A 131 -1.32 2.92 -6.97
CA SER A 131 -1.33 4.23 -6.30
C SER A 131 -1.79 4.18 -4.85
N ILE A 132 -2.65 3.23 -4.47
CA ILE A 132 -3.07 3.06 -3.07
C ILE A 132 -1.94 2.43 -2.27
N GLY A 133 -1.24 1.45 -2.84
CA GLY A 133 -0.01 0.89 -2.23
C GLY A 133 1.05 1.96 -1.99
N ALA A 134 1.19 2.94 -2.89
CA ALA A 134 2.07 4.08 -2.70
C ALA A 134 1.65 4.95 -1.50
N GLN A 135 0.35 5.20 -1.32
CA GLN A 135 -0.17 5.95 -0.17
C GLN A 135 0.14 5.24 1.16
N PHE A 136 0.06 3.90 1.18
CA PHE A 136 0.40 3.10 2.36
C PHE A 136 1.89 3.17 2.69
N SER A 137 2.77 3.08 1.69
CA SER A 137 4.21 3.27 1.88
C SER A 137 4.54 4.66 2.38
N GLN A 138 3.98 5.70 1.74
CA GLN A 138 4.17 7.09 2.16
C GLN A 138 3.71 7.27 3.60
N ALA A 139 2.62 6.59 4.01
CA ALA A 139 2.16 6.69 5.36
C ALA A 139 3.09 6.08 6.40
N PHE A 140 3.62 4.91 6.09
CA PHE A 140 4.63 4.28 6.91
C PHE A 140 5.93 5.08 6.97
N ASP A 141 6.42 5.55 5.82
CA ASP A 141 7.62 6.38 5.72
C ASP A 141 7.47 7.61 6.61
N ALA A 142 6.34 8.30 6.51
CA ALA A 142 6.10 9.51 7.27
C ALA A 142 6.08 9.28 8.79
N ALA A 143 5.59 8.11 9.24
CA ALA A 143 5.67 7.70 10.64
C ALA A 143 7.10 7.28 11.07
N ALA A 144 7.84 6.60 10.20
CA ALA A 144 9.14 6.01 10.52
C ALA A 144 10.34 6.97 10.34
N LEU A 145 10.17 8.03 9.55
CA LEU A 145 11.14 9.12 9.39
C LEU A 145 11.05 10.14 10.55
N GLY A 146 9.94 10.10 11.29
CA GLY A 146 9.56 11.11 12.29
C GLY A 146 9.39 12.50 11.68
N GLY A 147 9.12 13.52 12.51
CA GLY A 147 9.00 14.93 12.10
C GLY A 147 10.27 15.57 11.51
N VAL A 148 11.30 14.76 11.23
CA VAL A 148 12.57 15.15 10.58
C VAL A 148 12.58 14.75 9.10
N GLY A 149 11.69 13.86 8.68
CA GLY A 149 11.47 13.51 7.28
C GLY A 149 10.83 14.69 6.56
N ARG A 150 11.64 15.59 6.01
CA ARG A 150 11.18 16.50 4.96
C ARG A 150 11.27 15.73 3.65
N GLU A 151 10.12 15.53 3.00
CA GLU A 151 10.09 15.11 1.60
C GLU A 151 10.79 16.21 0.80
N TYR A 152 11.91 15.88 0.16
CA TYR A 152 12.54 16.80 -0.77
C TYR A 152 11.72 16.76 -2.04
N ASP A 153 11.06 17.87 -2.37
CA ASP A 153 10.48 18.01 -3.68
C ASP A 153 11.61 18.05 -4.72
N LEU A 154 11.85 16.91 -5.37
CA LEU A 154 12.81 16.76 -6.48
C LEU A 154 12.26 17.44 -7.76
N THR A 155 11.67 18.63 -7.66
CA THR A 155 11.14 19.39 -8.80
C THR A 155 12.22 20.05 -9.64
N ASN A 156 13.45 20.18 -9.15
CA ASN A 156 14.57 20.71 -9.92
C ASN A 156 15.31 19.60 -10.69
N PHE A 157 14.62 19.00 -11.67
CA PHE A 157 15.29 18.28 -12.76
C PHE A 157 15.74 19.32 -13.79
N ASP A 158 17.05 19.54 -13.91
CA ASP A 158 17.59 20.39 -14.96
C ASP A 158 17.41 19.69 -16.32
N LYS A 159 16.42 20.14 -17.09
CA LYS A 159 16.11 19.61 -18.42
C LYS A 159 17.27 19.76 -19.41
N SER A 160 18.22 20.66 -19.15
CA SER A 160 19.30 20.98 -20.09
C SER A 160 20.47 20.01 -20.04
N THR A 161 20.70 19.36 -18.90
CA THR A 161 21.83 18.45 -18.70
C THR A 161 21.44 16.97 -18.78
N GLY A 162 20.15 16.65 -18.65
CA GLY A 162 19.70 15.27 -18.47
C GLY A 162 20.19 14.65 -17.15
N ASP A 163 20.76 15.49 -16.27
CA ASP A 163 21.47 15.09 -15.08
C ASP A 163 20.66 15.56 -13.86
N VAL A 164 20.40 14.64 -12.93
CA VAL A 164 19.72 14.98 -11.67
C VAL A 164 20.74 15.70 -10.78
N GLN A 165 20.91 17.01 -10.96
CA GLN A 165 21.63 17.82 -9.96
C GLN A 165 20.79 17.90 -8.69
N SER A 166 20.88 16.85 -7.88
CA SER A 166 20.46 16.86 -6.49
C SER A 166 21.33 17.89 -5.76
N LYS A 167 20.80 19.09 -5.52
CA LYS A 167 21.37 19.98 -4.51
C LYS A 167 21.07 19.38 -3.14
N VAL A 168 21.86 18.38 -2.77
CA VAL A 168 21.87 17.73 -1.47
C VAL A 168 22.58 18.65 -0.48
N HIS A 169 21.81 19.51 0.19
CA HIS A 169 22.14 20.12 1.47
C HIS A 169 20.87 19.98 2.32
N GLU A 170 20.80 19.30 3.47
CA GLU A 170 21.81 18.70 4.34
C GLU A 170 21.09 17.66 5.22
N ARG A 171 21.53 16.39 5.17
CA ARG A 171 21.14 15.18 5.95
C ARG A 171 19.65 14.72 5.91
N ARG A 172 19.31 13.45 5.64
CA ARG A 172 19.96 12.29 5.00
C ARG A 172 18.83 11.29 4.72
N TRP A 173 18.02 11.56 3.70
CA TRP A 173 16.95 10.67 3.23
C TRP A 173 16.90 10.75 1.71
N THR A 174 17.25 9.66 1.03
CA THR A 174 17.15 9.57 -0.43
C THR A 174 15.82 8.96 -0.80
N GLN A 175 14.75 9.77 -0.80
CA GLN A 175 13.56 9.42 -1.57
C GLN A 175 13.91 9.59 -3.06
N GLU A 176 14.57 8.59 -3.62
CA GLU A 176 14.83 8.54 -5.05
C GLU A 176 13.55 8.12 -5.77
N ALA A 177 12.69 9.10 -6.03
CA ALA A 177 11.60 8.94 -6.97
C ALA A 177 12.18 8.96 -8.38
N PHE A 178 12.20 7.80 -9.04
CA PHE A 178 12.51 7.74 -10.47
C PHE A 178 11.38 8.43 -11.26
N ARG A 179 11.62 9.69 -11.64
CA ARG A 179 10.71 10.54 -12.41
C ARG A 179 11.04 10.43 -13.90
N ASN A 180 10.01 10.26 -14.74
CA ASN A 180 10.16 10.41 -16.18
C ASN A 180 9.91 11.89 -16.55
N PRO A 181 10.94 12.64 -16.98
CA PRO A 181 10.85 14.09 -17.19
C PRO A 181 9.94 14.49 -18.37
N ASP A 182 9.60 13.57 -19.27
CA ASP A 182 8.86 13.88 -20.50
C ASP A 182 7.34 13.95 -20.33
N LEU A 183 6.80 13.59 -19.16
CA LEU A 183 5.38 13.20 -19.08
C LEU A 183 4.49 14.09 -18.23
N GLY A 184 5.00 15.15 -17.60
CA GLY A 184 4.22 16.18 -16.88
C GLY A 184 3.26 15.69 -15.77
N ARG A 185 3.13 14.38 -15.55
CA ARG A 185 2.20 13.72 -14.63
C ARG A 185 2.90 12.59 -13.89
N ILE A 186 3.36 12.96 -12.71
CA ILE A 186 4.14 12.17 -11.75
C ILE A 186 3.39 10.87 -11.40
N SER A 187 4.09 9.75 -11.46
CA SER A 187 3.75 8.53 -10.72
C SER A 187 5.06 7.92 -10.25
N GLU A 188 5.34 7.92 -8.95
CA GLU A 188 6.60 7.36 -8.46
C GLU A 188 6.58 5.86 -8.67
N CYS A 189 7.62 5.39 -9.32
CA CYS A 189 7.75 3.99 -9.69
C CYS A 189 8.47 3.17 -8.63
N LEU A 190 9.38 3.82 -7.94
CA LEU A 190 10.16 3.30 -6.86
C LEU A 190 10.43 4.45 -5.90
N THR A 191 10.34 4.19 -4.61
CA THR A 191 10.80 5.09 -3.56
C THR A 191 11.58 4.30 -2.53
N VAL A 192 12.52 4.96 -1.85
CA VAL A 192 13.29 4.39 -0.74
C VAL A 192 13.33 5.44 0.38
N ALA A 193 13.19 5.01 1.62
CA ALA A 193 13.35 5.82 2.81
C ALA A 193 14.36 5.11 3.72
N SER A 194 15.57 5.65 3.83
CA SER A 194 16.67 5.05 4.62
C SER A 194 17.68 6.12 5.04
N PRO A 195 18.26 6.05 6.25
CA PRO A 195 18.02 5.03 7.30
C PRO A 195 16.90 5.45 8.25
N LEU A 196 15.81 4.67 8.40
CA LEU A 196 14.65 5.00 9.25
C LEU A 196 15.04 5.27 10.72
N ASP A 197 14.16 5.87 11.52
CA ASP A 197 14.41 5.92 12.97
C ASP A 197 14.50 4.48 13.50
N GLY A 198 15.64 4.11 14.10
CA GLY A 198 15.98 2.72 14.43
C GLY A 198 16.97 2.04 13.47
N GLY A 199 17.30 2.66 12.33
CA GLY A 199 18.35 2.21 11.39
C GLY A 199 17.87 1.35 10.22
N GLY A 200 16.56 1.06 10.14
CA GLY A 200 15.97 0.24 9.09
C GLY A 200 15.81 0.98 7.76
N SER A 201 15.01 0.41 6.86
CA SER A 201 14.66 1.06 5.58
C SER A 201 13.24 0.74 5.17
N SER A 202 12.60 1.66 4.47
CA SER A 202 11.36 1.40 3.76
C SER A 202 11.58 1.58 2.27
N ALA A 203 10.84 0.84 1.44
CA ALA A 203 10.89 1.02 0.00
C ALA A 203 9.57 0.63 -0.66
N PHE A 204 9.19 1.34 -1.71
CA PHE A 204 8.00 1.04 -2.50
C PHE A 204 8.39 0.62 -3.91
N LEU A 205 7.74 -0.42 -4.42
CA LEU A 205 7.79 -0.86 -5.80
C LEU A 205 6.38 -0.75 -6.40
N ARG A 206 6.20 0.16 -7.35
CA ARG A 206 4.93 0.28 -8.04
C ARG A 206 4.75 -0.85 -9.05
N VAL A 207 3.66 -1.60 -8.90
CA VAL A 207 3.21 -2.59 -9.87
C VAL A 207 1.72 -2.31 -10.10
N PHE A 208 1.34 -1.96 -11.33
CA PHE A 208 -0.06 -1.65 -11.65
C PHE A 208 -0.86 -2.93 -11.91
N ASP A 209 -0.30 -3.88 -12.64
CA ASP A 209 -0.92 -5.18 -12.91
C ASP A 209 -0.60 -6.18 -11.77
N LYS A 210 -0.58 -7.48 -12.04
CA LYS A 210 -0.04 -8.49 -11.15
C LYS A 210 1.48 -8.65 -11.28
N MET A 211 2.15 -8.86 -10.16
CA MET A 211 3.53 -9.34 -10.13
C MET A 211 3.55 -10.84 -10.46
N SER A 212 3.49 -11.20 -11.75
CA SER A 212 3.52 -12.59 -12.22
C SER A 212 4.68 -12.84 -13.17
N ARG A 213 5.12 -14.10 -13.32
CA ARG A 213 6.17 -14.48 -14.28
C ARG A 213 5.76 -14.18 -15.72
N SER A 214 4.48 -14.40 -16.02
CA SER A 214 3.88 -14.07 -17.33
C SER A 214 3.91 -12.58 -17.68
N ASN A 215 4.16 -11.73 -16.69
CA ASN A 215 4.18 -10.29 -16.81
C ASN A 215 5.53 -9.65 -16.42
N MET A 216 6.53 -10.50 -16.24
CA MET A 216 7.91 -10.10 -15.98
C MET A 216 8.52 -9.49 -17.24
N ARG A 217 9.32 -8.44 -17.07
CA ARG A 217 9.97 -7.68 -18.15
C ARG A 217 11.48 -7.58 -17.92
N ASP A 218 12.23 -7.57 -19.03
CA ASP A 218 13.69 -7.48 -18.97
C ASP A 218 14.20 -6.08 -18.62
N ALA A 219 13.45 -5.04 -19.05
CA ALA A 219 13.79 -3.64 -18.82
C ALA A 219 12.95 -3.05 -17.67
N TYR A 220 13.42 -1.92 -17.13
CA TYR A 220 12.68 -1.13 -16.14
C TYR A 220 11.26 -0.85 -16.65
N ALA A 221 10.25 -1.47 -16.03
CA ALA A 221 8.86 -1.46 -16.50
C ALA A 221 8.09 -0.17 -16.14
N CYS A 222 8.82 0.91 -15.88
CA CYS A 222 8.30 2.16 -15.35
C CYS A 222 8.18 3.29 -16.37
N ASN A 223 8.24 2.93 -17.65
CA ASN A 223 8.12 3.87 -18.76
C ASN A 223 6.66 3.96 -19.24
N LYS A 224 5.99 5.08 -18.94
CA LYS A 224 4.64 5.40 -19.42
C LYS A 224 4.55 5.73 -20.92
N ARG A 225 5.67 5.91 -21.66
CA ARG A 225 5.61 6.23 -23.10
C ARG A 225 4.92 5.14 -23.91
N THR A 226 4.99 3.91 -23.43
CA THR A 226 4.07 2.86 -23.85
C THR A 226 3.00 2.79 -22.77
N ASN A 227 1.71 2.77 -23.13
CA ASN A 227 0.61 2.46 -22.18
C ASN A 227 0.68 1.00 -21.66
N HIS A 228 1.89 0.46 -21.51
CA HIS A 228 2.27 -0.92 -21.27
C HIS A 228 3.26 -1.04 -20.10
N ALA A 229 3.29 -0.06 -19.19
CA ALA A 229 3.91 -0.19 -17.86
C ALA A 229 3.12 -1.15 -16.95
N LEU A 230 2.58 -2.22 -17.53
CA LEU A 230 1.70 -3.19 -16.93
C LEU A 230 2.50 -4.35 -16.32
N GLY A 231 3.76 -4.20 -15.91
CA GLY A 231 4.56 -5.34 -15.44
C GLY A 231 5.61 -4.96 -14.41
N TRP A 232 6.50 -5.90 -14.11
CA TRP A 232 7.61 -5.72 -13.16
C TRP A 232 8.90 -6.30 -13.73
N SER A 233 10.06 -5.92 -13.18
CA SER A 233 11.36 -6.38 -13.67
C SER A 233 12.28 -6.84 -12.53
N PRO A 234 13.00 -7.97 -12.67
CA PRO A 234 14.03 -8.38 -11.73
C PRO A 234 15.16 -7.34 -11.57
N ARG A 235 15.42 -6.53 -12.61
CA ARG A 235 16.41 -5.43 -12.49
C ARG A 235 15.93 -4.33 -11.54
N GLN A 236 14.62 -4.10 -11.47
CA GLN A 236 14.03 -3.13 -10.53
C GLN A 236 14.11 -3.66 -9.10
N THR A 237 13.83 -4.94 -8.88
CA THR A 237 13.93 -5.55 -7.54
C THR A 237 15.37 -5.58 -7.05
N GLU A 238 16.34 -5.90 -7.91
CA GLU A 238 17.77 -5.87 -7.56
C GLU A 238 18.25 -4.45 -7.23
N SER A 239 17.82 -3.46 -8.03
CA SER A 239 18.09 -2.04 -7.75
C SER A 239 17.52 -1.63 -6.39
N LEU A 240 16.29 -2.04 -6.07
CA LEU A 240 15.67 -1.79 -4.77
C LEU A 240 16.50 -2.38 -3.63
N LYS A 241 16.89 -3.66 -3.74
CA LYS A 241 17.72 -4.36 -2.76
C LYS A 241 19.07 -3.68 -2.53
N SER A 242 19.75 -3.31 -3.61
CA SER A 242 21.03 -2.61 -3.55
C SER A 242 20.91 -1.29 -2.76
N ARG A 243 19.80 -0.57 -2.92
CA ARG A 243 19.54 0.72 -2.27
C ARG A 243 19.19 0.61 -0.79
N VAL A 244 18.51 -0.46 -0.40
CA VAL A 244 18.22 -0.75 1.02
C VAL A 244 19.33 -1.54 1.71
N GLY A 245 20.37 -1.94 0.97
CA GLY A 245 21.51 -2.67 1.52
C GLY A 245 21.26 -4.17 1.73
N GLY A 246 20.32 -4.78 0.99
CA GLY A 246 20.14 -6.24 0.96
C GLY A 246 18.70 -6.71 0.76
N ASP A 247 18.41 -7.92 1.23
CA ASP A 247 17.08 -8.53 1.25
C ASP A 247 16.13 -7.79 2.19
N PHE A 248 14.83 -7.86 1.93
CA PHE A 248 13.82 -7.29 2.83
C PHE A 248 13.47 -8.27 3.94
N ASP A 249 13.18 -7.75 5.14
CA ASP A 249 12.64 -8.57 6.22
C ASP A 249 11.17 -8.89 5.91
N ALA A 250 10.39 -7.86 5.59
CA ALA A 250 8.96 -7.96 5.33
C ALA A 250 8.51 -7.18 4.09
N PHE A 251 7.40 -7.59 3.50
CA PHE A 251 6.72 -6.86 2.42
C PHE A 251 5.24 -6.66 2.70
N VAL A 252 4.74 -5.46 2.44
CA VAL A 252 3.31 -5.13 2.45
C VAL A 252 2.79 -5.20 1.03
N MET A 253 1.89 -6.13 0.78
CA MET A 253 1.32 -6.40 -0.53
C MET A 253 -0.10 -5.85 -0.61
N ARG A 254 -0.30 -4.93 -1.55
CA ARG A 254 -1.63 -4.41 -1.90
C ARG A 254 -2.08 -4.99 -3.24
N LEU A 255 -3.19 -5.75 -3.21
CA LEU A 255 -3.83 -6.26 -4.43
C LEU A 255 -4.34 -5.10 -5.30
N THR A 256 -3.98 -5.06 -6.58
CA THR A 256 -4.16 -3.89 -7.47
C THR A 256 -5.56 -3.78 -8.08
N HIS A 257 -6.61 -3.84 -7.24
CA HIS A 257 -8.00 -3.69 -7.68
C HIS A 257 -8.27 -2.29 -8.25
N GLY A 258 -8.76 -2.26 -9.49
CA GLY A 258 -8.86 -1.05 -10.32
C GLY A 258 -7.99 -1.13 -11.57
N TRP A 259 -6.92 -1.93 -11.50
CA TRP A 259 -6.10 -2.34 -12.64
C TRP A 259 -6.35 -3.79 -13.02
N LEU A 260 -6.55 -4.65 -12.01
CA LEU A 260 -7.08 -5.99 -12.17
C LEU A 260 -8.60 -5.99 -12.06
N THR A 261 -9.27 -6.77 -12.91
CA THR A 261 -10.67 -7.13 -12.69
C THR A 261 -10.78 -8.08 -11.49
N LEU A 262 -11.95 -8.12 -10.86
CA LEU A 262 -12.18 -8.98 -9.69
C LEU A 262 -11.93 -10.46 -10.02
N ASP A 263 -12.30 -10.91 -11.23
CA ASP A 263 -12.10 -12.29 -11.67
C ASP A 263 -10.63 -12.63 -11.96
N GLN A 264 -9.76 -11.63 -12.18
CA GLN A 264 -8.32 -11.83 -12.33
C GLN A 264 -7.60 -12.02 -10.98
N ILE A 265 -8.25 -11.66 -9.87
CA ILE A 265 -7.69 -11.78 -8.53
C ILE A 265 -7.99 -13.17 -7.97
N THR A 266 -7.21 -14.16 -8.39
CA THR A 266 -7.34 -15.55 -7.95
C THR A 266 -6.35 -15.91 -6.84
N ARG A 267 -6.60 -17.03 -6.15
CA ARG A 267 -5.72 -17.53 -5.10
C ARG A 267 -4.32 -17.82 -5.63
N GLU A 268 -4.24 -18.46 -6.79
CA GLU A 268 -2.99 -18.85 -7.45
C GLU A 268 -2.17 -17.63 -7.82
N MET A 269 -2.84 -16.56 -8.29
CA MET A 269 -2.20 -15.30 -8.57
C MET A 269 -1.59 -14.68 -7.30
N ILE A 270 -2.32 -14.68 -6.18
CA ILE A 270 -1.82 -14.15 -4.90
C ILE A 270 -0.62 -14.97 -4.41
N VAL A 271 -0.68 -16.31 -4.52
CA VAL A 271 0.43 -17.21 -4.16
C VAL A 271 1.66 -16.93 -5.03
N GLU A 272 1.49 -16.81 -6.35
CA GLU A 272 2.59 -16.49 -7.27
C GLU A 272 3.27 -15.16 -6.90
N GLN A 273 2.49 -14.12 -6.55
CA GLN A 273 3.05 -12.84 -6.11
C GLN A 273 3.88 -12.99 -4.83
N ILE A 274 3.38 -13.72 -3.82
CA ILE A 274 4.09 -13.98 -2.56
C ILE A 274 5.43 -14.68 -2.84
N GLU A 275 5.42 -15.71 -3.69
CA GLU A 275 6.62 -16.45 -4.08
C GLU A 275 7.64 -15.56 -4.80
N LEU A 276 7.19 -14.74 -5.74
CA LEU A 276 8.07 -13.83 -6.50
C LEU A 276 8.66 -12.72 -5.62
N ILE A 277 7.90 -12.21 -4.65
CA ILE A 277 8.42 -11.25 -3.67
C ILE A 277 9.53 -11.92 -2.85
N SER A 278 9.33 -13.15 -2.38
CA SER A 278 10.38 -13.86 -1.64
C SER A 278 11.61 -14.16 -2.51
N GLU A 279 11.41 -14.64 -3.75
CA GLU A 279 12.48 -14.98 -4.69
C GLU A 279 13.34 -13.76 -5.05
N HIS A 280 12.72 -12.63 -5.37
CA HIS A 280 13.41 -11.48 -5.95
C HIS A 280 13.73 -10.36 -4.97
N LEU A 281 13.03 -10.31 -3.83
CA LEU A 281 13.20 -9.28 -2.81
C LEU A 281 13.66 -9.86 -1.47
N GLY A 282 13.67 -11.18 -1.31
CA GLY A 282 14.18 -11.87 -0.12
C GLY A 282 13.26 -11.82 1.09
N ALA A 283 12.02 -11.36 0.93
CA ALA A 283 11.09 -11.22 2.04
C ALA A 283 10.73 -12.58 2.67
N GLU A 284 10.75 -12.61 4.01
CA GLU A 284 10.33 -13.78 4.80
C GLU A 284 8.93 -13.60 5.40
N THR A 285 8.46 -12.35 5.52
CA THR A 285 7.10 -12.03 5.99
C THR A 285 6.35 -11.22 4.94
N ILE A 286 5.09 -11.59 4.67
CA ILE A 286 4.20 -10.81 3.84
C ILE A 286 3.02 -10.34 4.68
N VAL A 287 2.68 -9.05 4.62
CA VAL A 287 1.43 -8.50 5.14
C VAL A 287 0.54 -8.19 3.94
N ILE A 288 -0.65 -8.78 3.87
CA ILE A 288 -1.62 -8.52 2.80
C ILE A 288 -2.72 -7.61 3.32
N SER A 289 -2.83 -6.41 2.75
CA SER A 289 -3.92 -5.50 3.08
C SER A 289 -5.18 -5.89 2.29
N THR A 290 -6.26 -6.17 3.02
CA THR A 290 -7.57 -6.45 2.43
C THR A 290 -8.06 -5.30 1.55
N LEU A 291 -8.88 -5.63 0.55
CA LEU A 291 -9.51 -4.71 -0.37
C LEU A 291 -10.54 -3.83 0.35
N PRO A 292 -10.39 -2.49 0.29
CA PRO A 292 -11.38 -1.58 0.82
C PRO A 292 -12.55 -1.38 -0.15
N MET A 293 -13.66 -0.86 0.38
CA MET A 293 -14.73 -0.33 -0.46
C MET A 293 -14.18 0.85 -1.25
N CYS A 294 -14.19 0.76 -2.57
CA CYS A 294 -13.79 1.87 -3.44
C CYS A 294 -14.77 2.05 -4.59
N ASN A 295 -14.68 3.19 -5.26
CA ASN A 295 -15.52 3.53 -6.41
C ASN A 295 -15.38 2.53 -7.59
N ASN A 296 -14.38 1.65 -7.60
CA ASN A 296 -14.25 0.55 -8.55
C ASN A 296 -15.27 -0.59 -8.31
N ALA A 297 -15.83 -0.71 -7.10
CA ALA A 297 -17.01 -1.53 -6.85
C ALA A 297 -18.24 -0.78 -7.38
N ARG A 298 -18.78 -1.21 -8.52
CA ARG A 298 -19.87 -0.48 -9.21
C ARG A 298 -21.24 -0.98 -8.81
N THR A 299 -21.32 -2.24 -8.38
CA THR A 299 -22.56 -2.93 -8.04
C THR A 299 -22.41 -3.72 -6.73
N ALA A 300 -23.53 -4.12 -6.14
CA ALA A 300 -23.54 -5.03 -4.99
C ALA A 300 -22.88 -6.39 -5.31
N GLU A 301 -22.93 -6.83 -6.57
CA GLU A 301 -22.20 -8.01 -7.06
C GLU A 301 -20.69 -7.81 -6.95
N ASP A 302 -20.16 -6.67 -7.42
CA ASP A 302 -18.74 -6.35 -7.32
C ASP A 302 -18.29 -6.34 -5.85
N TRP A 303 -19.13 -5.79 -4.97
CA TRP A 303 -18.83 -5.73 -3.54
C TRP A 303 -18.81 -7.10 -2.87
N ARG A 304 -19.76 -7.98 -3.22
CA ARG A 304 -19.70 -9.38 -2.78
C ARG A 304 -18.42 -10.08 -3.25
N LYS A 305 -18.01 -9.90 -4.51
CA LYS A 305 -16.74 -10.45 -5.02
C LYS A 305 -15.53 -9.90 -4.27
N ILE A 306 -15.52 -8.61 -3.91
CA ILE A 306 -14.47 -8.02 -3.06
C ILE A 306 -14.43 -8.70 -1.69
N SER A 307 -15.58 -8.90 -1.04
CA SER A 307 -15.68 -9.66 0.21
C SER A 307 -15.16 -11.09 0.07
N GLU A 308 -15.49 -11.78 -1.03
CA GLU A 308 -14.97 -13.12 -1.34
C GLU A 308 -13.44 -13.13 -1.50
N ILE A 309 -12.85 -12.12 -2.17
CA ILE A 309 -11.39 -11.99 -2.27
C ILE A 309 -10.76 -11.71 -0.90
N ASN A 310 -11.37 -10.83 -0.08
CA ASN A 310 -10.88 -10.58 1.27
C ASN A 310 -10.90 -11.84 2.13
N GLN A 311 -11.93 -12.66 1.98
CA GLN A 311 -11.98 -13.96 2.62
C GLN A 311 -10.91 -14.91 2.10
N MET A 312 -10.67 -14.94 0.79
CA MET A 312 -9.61 -15.73 0.19
C MET A 312 -8.23 -15.35 0.75
N VAL A 313 -7.96 -14.06 0.98
CA VAL A 313 -6.73 -13.56 1.64
C VAL A 313 -6.62 -14.09 3.07
N ARG A 314 -7.69 -14.04 3.86
CA ARG A 314 -7.74 -14.58 5.22
C ARG A 314 -7.49 -16.09 5.24
N ASP A 315 -8.16 -16.83 4.36
CA ASP A 315 -8.01 -18.28 4.26
C ASP A 315 -6.59 -18.67 3.81
N LEU A 316 -6.00 -17.92 2.88
CA LEU A 316 -4.62 -18.11 2.44
C LEU A 316 -3.63 -17.91 3.60
N ALA A 317 -3.75 -16.82 4.37
CA ALA A 317 -2.91 -16.60 5.54
C ALA A 317 -3.09 -17.73 6.58
N ASN A 318 -4.34 -18.11 6.86
CA ASN A 318 -4.67 -19.17 7.82
C ASN A 318 -4.21 -20.57 7.40
N THR A 319 -4.01 -20.81 6.11
CA THR A 319 -3.59 -22.11 5.56
C THR A 319 -2.17 -22.11 5.00
N TRP A 320 -1.47 -20.96 5.00
CA TRP A 320 -0.10 -20.85 4.51
C TRP A 320 0.81 -21.91 5.16
N ILE A 321 1.58 -22.59 4.34
CA ILE A 321 2.54 -23.62 4.76
C ILE A 321 3.92 -23.00 4.63
N PRO A 322 4.63 -22.74 5.73
CA PRO A 322 5.97 -22.16 5.66
C PRO A 322 6.96 -23.16 5.04
N PRO A 323 8.06 -22.67 4.43
CA PRO A 323 9.16 -23.52 3.98
C PRO A 323 9.77 -24.30 5.15
N THR A 324 10.39 -25.44 4.87
CA THR A 324 11.08 -26.23 5.91
C THR A 324 12.37 -25.55 6.37
N GLN A 325 12.93 -26.00 7.49
CA GLN A 325 14.12 -25.36 8.07
C GLN A 325 15.31 -25.42 7.09
N GLY A 326 15.83 -24.24 6.73
CA GLY A 326 16.93 -24.10 5.77
C GLY A 326 16.48 -23.81 4.34
N GLU A 327 15.19 -23.96 4.04
CA GLU A 327 14.62 -23.52 2.76
C GLU A 327 14.33 -22.01 2.77
N ARG A 328 14.51 -21.38 1.62
CA ARG A 328 14.13 -19.98 1.40
C ARG A 328 12.62 -19.90 1.11
N GLY A 329 11.99 -18.82 1.55
CA GLY A 329 10.58 -18.59 1.28
C GLY A 329 9.91 -17.74 2.35
N VAL A 330 8.65 -17.38 2.09
CA VAL A 330 7.81 -16.68 3.05
C VAL A 330 7.43 -17.62 4.19
N ARG A 331 7.85 -17.27 5.41
CA ARG A 331 7.53 -18.01 6.64
C ARG A 331 6.20 -17.59 7.24
N THR A 332 5.78 -16.35 7.05
CA THR A 332 4.55 -15.85 7.64
C THR A 332 3.82 -14.94 6.67
N VAL A 333 2.52 -15.22 6.50
CA VAL A 333 1.59 -14.35 5.79
C VAL A 333 0.62 -13.78 6.82
N LEU A 334 0.61 -12.47 6.98
CA LEU A 334 -0.27 -11.73 7.86
C LEU A 334 -1.37 -11.02 7.06
N VAL A 335 -2.48 -10.72 7.72
CA VAL A 335 -3.58 -9.94 7.15
C VAL A 335 -3.71 -8.62 7.87
N GLN A 336 -3.77 -7.53 7.10
CA GLN A 336 -4.17 -6.22 7.60
C GLN A 336 -5.61 -5.95 7.15
N GLU A 337 -6.53 -5.81 8.10
CA GLU A 337 -7.98 -5.69 7.90
C GLU A 337 -8.42 -4.28 7.45
N PHE A 338 -7.65 -3.67 6.54
CA PHE A 338 -7.93 -2.33 6.01
C PHE A 338 -9.31 -2.23 5.34
N GLY A 339 -9.76 -3.31 4.68
CA GLY A 339 -11.09 -3.39 4.08
C GLY A 339 -12.22 -3.38 5.12
N ASN A 340 -12.03 -4.06 6.25
CA ASN A 340 -12.98 -4.02 7.37
C ASN A 340 -13.05 -2.60 7.95
N PHE A 341 -11.90 -2.01 8.29
CA PHE A 341 -11.79 -0.67 8.83
C PHE A 341 -12.48 0.38 7.95
N THR A 342 -12.16 0.39 6.66
CA THR A 342 -12.73 1.36 5.72
C THR A 342 -14.22 1.14 5.47
N SER A 343 -14.71 -0.09 5.54
CA SER A 343 -16.14 -0.36 5.50
C SER A 343 -16.84 0.27 6.72
N GLN A 344 -16.31 0.07 7.93
CA GLN A 344 -16.89 0.65 9.16
C GLN A 344 -16.92 2.19 9.10
N LEU A 345 -15.88 2.82 8.54
CA LEU A 345 -15.84 4.27 8.30
C LEU A 345 -16.97 4.74 7.37
N VAL A 346 -17.12 4.09 6.22
CA VAL A 346 -18.13 4.45 5.21
C VAL A 346 -19.54 4.25 5.76
N TRP A 347 -19.78 3.15 6.48
CA TRP A 347 -21.05 2.86 7.14
C TRP A 347 -21.39 3.87 8.23
N THR A 348 -20.43 4.22 9.07
CA THR A 348 -20.62 5.22 10.12
C THR A 348 -20.89 6.60 9.53
N ASN A 349 -20.21 6.96 8.43
CA ASN A 349 -20.52 8.20 7.71
C ASN A 349 -21.90 8.14 7.03
N ALA A 350 -22.31 6.99 6.49
CA ALA A 350 -23.65 6.81 5.93
C ALA A 350 -24.74 7.08 6.96
N ARG A 351 -24.58 6.57 8.18
CA ARG A 351 -25.46 6.84 9.32
C ARG A 351 -25.47 8.32 9.69
N HIS A 352 -24.29 8.95 9.78
CA HIS A 352 -24.20 10.38 10.08
C HIS A 352 -24.94 11.23 9.05
N LEU A 353 -24.82 10.85 7.78
CA LEU A 353 -25.54 11.51 6.70
C LEU A 353 -27.03 11.13 6.71
N GLY A 354 -27.45 10.05 7.36
CA GLY A 354 -28.83 9.53 7.35
C GLY A 354 -29.19 8.88 6.02
N TYR A 355 -28.22 8.25 5.35
CA TYR A 355 -28.47 7.36 4.20
C TYR A 355 -28.87 5.95 4.64
N HIS A 356 -28.64 5.62 5.90
CA HIS A 356 -28.99 4.35 6.50
C HIS A 356 -29.27 4.61 7.99
N ASP A 357 -30.47 4.24 8.43
CA ASP A 357 -30.85 4.27 9.84
C ASP A 357 -30.64 2.85 10.38
N PHE A 358 -29.67 2.67 11.29
CA PHE A 358 -29.59 1.45 12.08
C PHE A 358 -30.76 1.50 13.04
N GLU A 359 -31.93 1.02 12.61
CA GLU A 359 -33.16 1.22 13.38
C GLU A 359 -33.07 0.58 14.78
N ASP A 360 -32.24 -0.45 15.02
CA ASP A 360 -32.02 -0.95 16.39
C ASP A 360 -30.68 -1.65 16.70
N ASP A 361 -29.84 -2.06 15.73
CA ASP A 361 -28.55 -2.72 16.02
C ASP A 361 -27.41 -2.22 15.12
N GLU A 362 -26.28 -1.80 15.72
CA GLU A 362 -25.05 -1.60 14.96
C GLU A 362 -24.60 -2.93 14.36
N PRO A 363 -24.06 -2.95 13.12
CA PRO A 363 -23.57 -4.17 12.52
C PRO A 363 -22.51 -4.78 13.44
N ASP A 364 -22.64 -6.08 13.71
CA ASP A 364 -21.56 -6.82 14.35
C ASP A 364 -20.36 -6.85 13.40
N PHE A 365 -19.46 -5.88 13.55
CA PHE A 365 -18.27 -5.74 12.72
C PHE A 365 -17.27 -6.89 12.88
N ALA A 366 -17.46 -7.77 13.88
CA ALA A 366 -16.70 -9.00 14.03
C ALA A 366 -17.31 -10.17 13.23
N ARG A 367 -18.59 -10.08 12.83
CA ARG A 367 -19.26 -11.12 12.04
C ARG A 367 -18.78 -11.10 10.60
N ARG A 368 -18.35 -12.25 10.10
CA ARG A 368 -17.98 -12.41 8.69
C ARG A 368 -19.13 -12.03 7.75
N GLY A 369 -18.83 -11.18 6.77
CA GLY A 369 -19.77 -10.76 5.73
C GLY A 369 -20.74 -9.67 6.16
N TRP A 370 -20.57 -9.08 7.36
CA TRP A 370 -21.41 -7.97 7.84
C TRP A 370 -21.46 -6.82 6.83
N GLU A 371 -20.38 -6.62 6.06
CA GLU A 371 -20.26 -5.52 5.11
C GLU A 371 -21.21 -5.65 3.90
N LEU A 372 -21.80 -6.83 3.70
CA LEU A 372 -22.73 -7.12 2.61
C LEU A 372 -24.19 -6.89 3.00
N ASP A 373 -24.49 -6.88 4.30
CA ASP A 373 -25.85 -6.71 4.79
C ASP A 373 -26.30 -5.28 4.46
N ASP A 374 -27.48 -5.12 3.87
CA ASP A 374 -28.04 -3.84 3.41
C ASP A 374 -27.06 -2.89 2.69
N ALA A 375 -26.08 -3.42 1.96
CA ALA A 375 -25.07 -2.61 1.26
C ALA A 375 -25.62 -1.82 0.06
N ALA A 376 -26.92 -1.88 -0.23
CA ALA A 376 -27.55 -1.24 -1.39
C ALA A 376 -27.36 0.28 -1.41
N PHE A 377 -27.41 0.93 -0.24
CA PHE A 377 -27.25 2.39 -0.11
C PHE A 377 -25.89 2.87 -0.68
N LEU A 378 -24.85 2.03 -0.63
CA LEU A 378 -23.52 2.38 -1.16
C LEU A 378 -23.55 2.62 -2.68
N PHE A 379 -24.45 1.94 -3.38
CA PHE A 379 -24.55 1.97 -4.84
C PHE A 379 -25.67 2.88 -5.34
N GLU A 380 -26.74 3.04 -4.56
CA GLU A 380 -27.85 3.94 -4.88
C GLU A 380 -27.44 5.41 -4.66
N GLN A 381 -26.64 5.68 -3.64
CA GLN A 381 -26.24 7.03 -3.26
C GLN A 381 -24.90 7.42 -3.86
N ARG A 382 -24.76 7.43 -5.19
CA ARG A 382 -23.51 7.84 -5.87
C ARG A 382 -23.59 9.27 -6.40
N LEU A 383 -22.44 9.95 -6.49
CA LEU A 383 -22.36 11.25 -7.17
C LEU A 383 -22.61 11.06 -8.67
N SER A 384 -23.49 11.84 -9.29
CA SER A 384 -23.73 11.74 -10.73
C SER A 384 -22.63 12.45 -11.55
N GLY A 385 -22.32 11.92 -12.73
CA GLY A 385 -21.54 12.64 -13.74
C GLY A 385 -20.01 12.64 -13.56
N GLN A 386 -19.43 11.82 -12.68
CA GLN A 386 -17.97 11.67 -12.54
C GLN A 386 -17.36 10.56 -13.43
N GLY A 387 -18.09 10.11 -14.46
CA GLY A 387 -17.67 9.02 -15.35
C GLY A 387 -17.99 7.63 -14.80
N ASN A 388 -17.29 6.60 -15.32
CA ASN A 388 -17.57 5.19 -15.01
C ASN A 388 -17.35 4.81 -13.53
N TRP A 389 -16.68 5.66 -12.75
CA TRP A 389 -16.20 5.40 -11.39
C TRP A 389 -16.71 6.44 -10.40
N SER A 390 -17.98 6.79 -10.51
CA SER A 390 -18.60 7.77 -9.62
C SER A 390 -18.54 7.26 -8.17
N PRO A 391 -18.06 8.01 -7.18
CA PRO A 391 -17.95 7.52 -5.80
C PRO A 391 -19.31 7.48 -5.08
N SER A 392 -19.38 6.66 -4.03
CA SER A 392 -20.50 6.66 -3.08
C SER A 392 -20.47 7.93 -2.23
N LYS A 393 -21.60 8.59 -2.02
CA LYS A 393 -21.73 9.79 -1.19
C LYS A 393 -21.28 9.53 0.25
N PRO A 394 -21.70 8.44 0.94
CA PRO A 394 -21.11 8.03 2.21
C PRO A 394 -19.59 7.92 2.23
N HIS A 395 -18.95 7.66 1.09
CA HIS A 395 -17.50 7.55 1.04
C HIS A 395 -16.85 8.94 1.01
N VAL A 396 -17.35 9.87 0.19
CA VAL A 396 -16.66 11.13 -0.09
C VAL A 396 -17.31 12.38 0.50
N CYS A 397 -18.56 12.35 0.94
CA CYS A 397 -19.31 13.52 1.41
C CYS A 397 -19.29 13.67 2.93
N SER A 398 -19.31 14.91 3.41
CA SER A 398 -19.42 15.29 4.83
C SER A 398 -20.83 15.75 5.21
N THR A 399 -21.65 16.16 4.23
CA THR A 399 -23.05 16.56 4.43
C THR A 399 -23.95 15.93 3.38
N LYS A 400 -25.25 15.86 3.67
CA LYS A 400 -26.30 15.43 2.73
C LYS A 400 -26.53 16.44 1.61
N ASP A 401 -26.11 17.69 1.82
CA ASP A 401 -26.30 18.77 0.88
C ASP A 401 -25.51 18.49 -0.38
N THR A 402 -26.25 18.36 -1.49
CA THR A 402 -25.67 18.21 -2.82
C THR A 402 -26.03 19.39 -3.69
N TRP A 403 -25.07 19.87 -4.46
CA TRP A 403 -25.29 20.87 -5.49
C TRP A 403 -24.89 20.31 -6.84
N THR A 404 -25.30 21.00 -7.91
CA THR A 404 -24.92 20.66 -9.27
C THR A 404 -23.92 21.70 -9.76
N ASP A 405 -22.79 21.27 -10.32
CA ASP A 405 -21.84 22.21 -10.93
C ASP A 405 -22.32 22.71 -12.31
N ASP A 406 -21.60 23.65 -12.91
CA ASP A 406 -21.93 24.23 -14.22
C ASP A 406 -22.02 23.20 -15.36
N ARG A 407 -21.56 21.96 -15.13
CA ARG A 407 -21.60 20.86 -16.10
C ARG A 407 -22.73 19.87 -15.81
N GLY A 408 -23.63 20.18 -14.88
CA GLY A 408 -24.73 19.29 -14.53
C GLY A 408 -24.31 18.12 -13.62
N ARG A 409 -23.11 18.14 -13.03
CA ARG A 409 -22.63 17.02 -12.19
C ARG A 409 -22.97 17.24 -10.73
N ALA A 410 -23.54 16.24 -10.07
CA ALA A 410 -23.78 16.32 -8.63
C ALA A 410 -22.45 16.34 -7.86
N GLN A 411 -22.37 17.25 -6.90
CA GLN A 411 -21.27 17.49 -5.99
C GLN A 411 -21.79 17.51 -4.55
N CYS A 412 -20.87 17.40 -3.60
CA CYS A 412 -21.14 17.52 -2.18
C CYS A 412 -19.92 18.10 -1.47
N HIS A 413 -20.08 18.52 -0.21
CA HIS A 413 -18.97 18.98 0.60
C HIS A 413 -18.10 17.77 0.94
N LEU A 414 -16.91 17.68 0.33
CA LEU A 414 -16.06 16.49 0.49
C LEU A 414 -15.56 16.36 1.93
N ASN A 415 -15.56 15.14 2.47
CA ASN A 415 -15.06 14.82 3.81
C ASN A 415 -13.53 14.64 3.83
N GLY A 416 -13.01 14.41 5.03
CA GLY A 416 -11.61 14.04 5.25
C GLY A 416 -11.31 12.54 5.10
N LEU A 417 -12.18 11.71 4.51
CA LEU A 417 -11.95 10.26 4.38
C LEU A 417 -11.36 9.89 3.02
N SER A 418 -11.97 10.39 1.94
CA SER A 418 -11.52 10.15 0.57
C SER A 418 -11.93 11.30 -0.36
N VAL A 419 -11.08 11.62 -1.34
CA VAL A 419 -11.36 12.68 -2.32
C VAL A 419 -12.20 12.17 -3.50
N ASP A 420 -11.88 10.98 -4.00
CA ASP A 420 -12.44 10.43 -5.23
C ASP A 420 -13.10 9.06 -5.05
N GLY A 421 -13.13 8.55 -3.82
CA GLY A 421 -13.63 7.23 -3.47
C GLY A 421 -12.69 6.08 -3.87
N SER A 422 -11.48 6.37 -4.35
CA SER A 422 -10.40 5.38 -4.55
C SER A 422 -9.24 5.61 -3.58
N HIS A 423 -8.81 6.86 -3.49
CA HIS A 423 -7.65 7.29 -2.72
C HIS A 423 -8.09 7.75 -1.33
N TRP A 424 -7.41 7.24 -0.31
CA TRP A 424 -7.72 7.53 1.08
C TRP A 424 -6.92 8.72 1.58
N CYS A 425 -7.53 9.54 2.42
CA CYS A 425 -6.91 10.69 3.06
C CYS A 425 -5.95 10.22 4.17
N GLN A 426 -4.69 9.97 3.81
CA GLN A 426 -3.69 9.43 4.73
C GLN A 426 -3.39 10.36 5.91
N ASN A 427 -3.64 11.66 5.82
CA ASN A 427 -3.52 12.55 6.99
C ASN A 427 -4.44 12.13 8.14
N ASN A 428 -5.56 11.45 7.85
CA ASN A 428 -6.51 10.97 8.84
C ASN A 428 -6.41 9.45 9.05
N LEU A 429 -6.22 8.67 7.98
CA LEU A 429 -6.20 7.20 8.05
C LEU A 429 -4.79 6.60 8.22
N GLY A 430 -3.76 7.33 7.79
CA GLY A 430 -2.37 6.90 7.77
C GLY A 430 -1.80 6.55 9.16
N PRO A 431 -2.14 7.29 10.24
CA PRO A 431 -1.73 6.93 11.58
C PRO A 431 -2.21 5.55 12.02
N ARG A 432 -3.49 5.22 11.80
CA ARG A 432 -4.03 3.87 12.08
C ARG A 432 -3.38 2.80 11.21
N HIS A 433 -3.28 3.07 9.90
CA HIS A 433 -2.61 2.16 8.96
C HIS A 433 -1.20 1.80 9.42
N SER A 434 -0.40 2.80 9.78
CA SER A 434 1.01 2.62 10.12
C SER A 434 1.18 2.00 11.51
N ALA A 435 0.33 2.35 12.48
CA ALA A 435 0.29 1.69 13.80
C ALA A 435 -0.06 0.20 13.69
N SER A 436 -1.07 -0.15 12.87
CA SER A 436 -1.43 -1.54 12.59
C SER A 436 -0.26 -2.30 11.98
N LEU A 437 0.41 -1.73 10.97
CA LEU A 437 1.55 -2.38 10.34
C LEU A 437 2.70 -2.60 11.33
N ALA A 438 3.04 -1.60 12.15
CA ALA A 438 4.07 -1.73 13.17
C ALA A 438 3.71 -2.81 14.21
N CYS A 439 2.45 -2.87 14.63
CA CYS A 439 1.94 -3.91 15.53
C CYS A 439 2.07 -5.31 14.91
N LEU A 440 1.61 -5.49 13.67
CA LEU A 440 1.66 -6.78 12.94
C LEU A 440 3.10 -7.28 12.75
N LEU A 441 4.02 -6.39 12.37
CA LEU A 441 5.43 -6.74 12.26
C LEU A 441 6.04 -7.05 13.63
N GLY A 442 5.61 -6.36 14.69
CA GLY A 442 5.98 -6.65 16.08
C GLY A 442 5.67 -8.09 16.47
N CYS A 443 4.50 -8.63 16.06
CA CYS A 443 4.10 -10.01 16.37
C CYS A 443 5.15 -11.04 15.91
N VAL A 444 5.84 -10.75 14.81
CA VAL A 444 6.81 -11.64 14.17
C VAL A 444 8.24 -11.36 14.62
N TYR A 445 8.63 -10.09 14.70
CA TYR A 445 10.04 -9.70 14.83
C TYR A 445 10.46 -9.35 16.26
N ASN A 446 9.54 -9.01 17.15
CA ASN A 446 9.88 -8.74 18.55
C ASN A 446 10.06 -10.04 19.34
N ASP A 447 10.91 -9.96 20.38
CA ASP A 447 11.40 -11.02 21.26
C ASP A 447 12.35 -12.04 20.61
N GLY A 448 12.99 -11.69 19.48
CA GLY A 448 14.08 -12.47 18.86
C GLY A 448 13.69 -13.88 18.36
N LYS A 449 12.42 -14.27 18.49
CA LYS A 449 11.88 -15.56 18.07
C LYS A 449 11.38 -15.45 16.63
N VAL A 450 12.30 -15.36 15.67
CA VAL A 450 11.97 -15.60 14.27
C VAL A 450 11.27 -16.95 14.18
N VAL A 451 9.97 -16.94 13.81
CA VAL A 451 8.94 -17.98 13.53
C VAL A 451 9.19 -19.46 13.89
N TRP A 452 10.42 -19.96 13.86
CA TRP A 452 10.80 -21.27 14.41
C TRP A 452 10.48 -21.42 15.91
N GLY A 453 10.44 -20.32 16.68
CA GLY A 453 10.23 -20.33 18.13
C GLY A 453 8.83 -19.93 18.64
N LYS A 454 8.07 -19.10 17.90
CA LYS A 454 6.69 -18.73 18.27
C LYS A 454 5.69 -19.65 17.58
N GLY A 455 4.71 -20.14 18.33
CA GLY A 455 3.66 -20.97 17.76
C GLY A 455 2.79 -20.17 16.79
N ARG A 456 2.40 -20.75 15.66
CA ARG A 456 1.45 -20.13 14.70
C ARG A 456 0.21 -19.54 15.38
N ALA A 457 -0.28 -20.19 16.44
CA ALA A 457 -1.44 -19.74 17.20
C ALA A 457 -1.21 -18.41 17.94
N GLU A 458 0.00 -18.18 18.46
CA GLU A 458 0.40 -16.94 19.15
C GLU A 458 0.44 -15.78 18.16
N VAL A 459 1.10 -15.97 17.02
CA VAL A 459 1.15 -14.95 15.94
C VAL A 459 -0.27 -14.61 15.46
N ARG A 460 -1.17 -15.60 15.33
CA ARG A 460 -2.56 -15.36 14.91
C ARG A 460 -3.40 -14.66 15.98
N ALA A 461 -3.13 -14.91 17.27
CA ALA A 461 -3.79 -14.19 18.35
C ALA A 461 -3.35 -12.71 18.34
N CYS A 462 -2.05 -12.48 18.20
CA CYS A 462 -1.47 -11.14 18.10
C CYS A 462 -1.97 -10.39 16.85
N GLU A 463 -2.03 -11.05 15.69
CA GLU A 463 -2.58 -10.46 14.46
C GLU A 463 -4.03 -9.98 14.64
N ARG A 464 -4.88 -10.78 15.30
CA ARG A 464 -6.25 -10.37 15.60
C ARG A 464 -6.27 -9.16 16.51
N GLU A 465 -5.50 -9.16 17.60
CA GLU A 465 -5.44 -8.02 18.52
C GLU A 465 -4.99 -6.73 17.80
N CYS A 466 -3.95 -6.79 16.96
CA CYS A 466 -3.50 -5.65 16.17
C CYS A 466 -4.60 -5.12 15.23
N ASN A 467 -5.35 -6.01 14.58
CA ASN A 467 -6.45 -5.60 13.71
C ASN A 467 -7.65 -5.05 14.50
N ASP A 468 -8.02 -5.67 15.61
CA ASP A 468 -9.11 -5.22 16.47
C ASP A 468 -8.82 -3.82 17.06
N ARG A 469 -7.55 -3.53 17.39
CA ARG A 469 -7.14 -2.22 17.93
C ARG A 469 -6.99 -1.14 16.86
N PHE A 470 -6.34 -1.45 15.74
CA PHE A 470 -5.92 -0.42 14.79
C PHE A 470 -6.67 -0.44 13.47
N MET A 471 -7.17 -1.59 13.01
CA MET A 471 -7.95 -1.77 11.78
C MET A 471 -9.46 -1.97 12.06
N SER A 472 -9.96 -1.24 13.04
CA SER A 472 -11.37 -1.13 13.38
C SER A 472 -11.71 0.31 13.75
N MET A 473 -12.98 0.58 14.02
CA MET A 473 -13.46 1.83 14.59
C MET A 473 -13.38 1.87 16.12
N VAL A 474 -12.81 0.84 16.76
CA VAL A 474 -12.59 0.87 18.21
C VAL A 474 -11.61 2.01 18.55
N PRO A 475 -11.96 2.91 19.48
CA PRO A 475 -11.06 3.95 19.96
C PRO A 475 -9.77 3.33 20.55
N VAL A 476 -8.61 3.91 20.24
CA VAL A 476 -7.37 3.57 20.95
C VAL A 476 -7.43 4.13 22.38
N GLU A 477 -6.59 3.62 23.28
CA GLU A 477 -6.54 4.16 24.64
C GLU A 477 -5.99 5.59 24.63
N GLU A 478 -6.74 6.57 25.15
CA GLU A 478 -6.30 7.98 25.21
C GLU A 478 -4.97 8.14 25.95
N SER A 479 -4.76 7.32 26.99
CA SER A 479 -3.50 7.31 27.73
C SER A 479 -2.27 7.03 26.86
N TRP A 480 -2.40 6.26 25.78
CA TRP A 480 -1.31 6.01 24.83
C TRP A 480 -0.94 7.27 24.05
N ILE A 481 -1.94 8.10 23.72
CA ILE A 481 -1.77 9.36 22.97
C ILE A 481 -1.18 10.45 23.87
N GLU A 482 -1.68 10.59 25.10
CA GLU A 482 -1.25 11.65 26.03
C GLU A 482 0.17 11.48 26.53
N SER A 483 0.55 10.24 26.83
CA SER A 483 1.88 9.93 27.37
C SER A 483 2.95 9.72 26.30
N GLY A 484 2.55 9.59 25.03
CA GLY A 484 3.45 9.15 23.97
C GLY A 484 4.05 7.78 24.27
N THR A 485 3.30 6.89 24.94
CA THR A 485 3.81 5.58 25.36
C THR A 485 4.33 4.80 24.16
N THR A 486 5.54 4.27 24.29
CA THR A 486 6.10 3.34 23.32
C THR A 486 5.38 1.99 23.42
N LEU A 487 4.64 1.68 22.36
CA LEU A 487 3.92 0.44 22.15
C LEU A 487 4.76 -0.49 21.29
N PHE A 488 4.66 -1.77 21.58
CA PHE A 488 5.20 -2.83 20.75
C PHE A 488 4.34 -4.06 21.01
N SER A 489 4.11 -4.84 19.95
CA SER A 489 3.55 -6.17 20.11
C SER A 489 4.65 -7.11 20.58
N ARG A 490 4.27 -8.05 21.46
CA ARG A 490 5.05 -9.23 21.82
C ARG A 490 4.46 -10.47 21.20
#